data_AF-A0A011UWP3-F1
#
_entry.id   AF-A0A011UWP3-F1
#
_cell.length_a   1.000
_cell.length_b   1.000
_cell.length_c   1.000
_cell.angle_alpha   90.00
_cell.angle_beta   90.00
_cell.angle_gamma   90.00
#
_symmetry.space_group_name_H-M   'P 1'
#
loop_
_entity.id
_entity.type
_entity.pdbx_description
1 polymer ?
#
loop_
_entity_poly.entity_id
_entity_poly.type
_entity_poly.pdbx_seq_one_letter_code
_entity_poly.pdbx_strand_id
1 'polypeptide(L)'
;MVIYNKIKVDIGKILRKLCDQKGVKMIEAEACPDHIHILLSIPPKYSVAEIMGYLKGKSSLMIFERHANLKYKYGNSRFRCRGYHVDIVGKNKKKIAEYIRNQLQEDIVCDQISLFETVDPFTGEKYKKK
;
A
#
# COMPACT_ATOMS: atom_id res chain seq x y z
N MET A 1 -14.37 1.49 5.50
CA MET A 1 -13.31 0.57 5.01
C MET A 1 -13.76 -0.84 4.63
N VAL A 2 -15.06 -1.19 4.57
CA VAL A 2 -15.49 -2.59 4.30
C VAL A 2 -15.29 -3.07 2.86
N ILE A 3 -15.25 -2.16 1.89
CA ILE A 3 -15.17 -2.54 0.47
C ILE A 3 -13.75 -2.95 0.07
N TYR A 4 -12.72 -2.34 0.65
CA TYR A 4 -11.32 -2.61 0.29
C TYR A 4 -10.94 -4.07 0.53
N ASN A 5 -11.36 -4.65 1.66
CA ASN A 5 -11.17 -6.07 1.96
C ASN A 5 -11.86 -7.00 0.94
N LYS A 6 -13.01 -6.59 0.39
CA LYS A 6 -13.73 -7.40 -0.62
C LYS A 6 -13.06 -7.35 -1.99
N ILE A 7 -12.37 -6.25 -2.32
CA ILE A 7 -11.72 -6.06 -3.63
C ILE A 7 -10.19 -6.27 -3.58
N LYS A 8 -9.60 -6.48 -2.40
CA LYS A 8 -8.15 -6.64 -2.18
C LYS A 8 -7.53 -7.68 -3.12
N VAL A 9 -8.19 -8.83 -3.26
CA VAL A 9 -7.75 -9.93 -4.14
C VAL A 9 -7.73 -9.49 -5.60
N ASP A 10 -8.76 -8.77 -6.06
CA ASP A 10 -8.86 -8.31 -7.43
C ASP A 10 -7.86 -7.18 -7.74
N ILE A 11 -7.65 -6.27 -6.79
CA ILE A 11 -6.60 -5.23 -6.89
C ILE A 11 -5.24 -5.90 -7.06
N GLY A 12 -4.92 -6.90 -6.24
CA GLY A 12 -3.66 -7.65 -6.34
C GLY A 12 -3.49 -8.31 -7.72
N LYS A 13 -4.54 -8.94 -8.26
CA LYS A 13 -4.53 -9.53 -9.61
C LYS A 13 -4.31 -8.49 -10.70
N ILE A 14 -4.97 -7.34 -10.61
CA ILE A 14 -4.84 -6.25 -11.58
C ILE A 14 -3.41 -5.69 -11.56
N LEU A 15 -2.87 -5.39 -10.38
CA LEU A 15 -1.52 -4.83 -10.24
C LEU A 15 -0.46 -5.79 -10.75
N ARG A 16 -0.57 -7.10 -10.44
CA ARG A 16 0.35 -8.12 -10.96
C ARG A 16 0.32 -8.18 -12.48
N LYS A 17 -0.89 -8.25 -13.07
CA LYS A 17 -1.06 -8.24 -14.53
C LYS A 17 -0.43 -7.00 -15.18
N LEU A 18 -0.62 -5.81 -14.60
CA LEU A 18 -0.04 -4.56 -15.13
C LEU A 18 1.49 -4.56 -15.02
N CYS A 19 2.05 -5.09 -13.93
CA CYS A 19 3.50 -5.23 -13.78
C CYS A 19 4.07 -6.18 -14.85
N ASP A 20 3.43 -7.33 -15.06
CA ASP A 20 3.84 -8.33 -16.05
C ASP A 20 3.83 -7.74 -17.47
N GLN A 21 2.81 -6.93 -17.82
CA GLN A 21 2.71 -6.25 -19.12
C GLN A 21 3.86 -5.27 -19.39
N LYS A 22 4.44 -4.68 -18.35
CA LYS A 22 5.60 -3.78 -18.45
C LYS A 22 6.93 -4.50 -18.21
N GLY A 23 6.93 -5.82 -17.96
CA GLY A 23 8.12 -6.57 -17.58
C GLY A 23 8.73 -6.11 -16.24
N VAL A 24 7.92 -5.53 -15.37
CA VAL A 24 8.30 -5.16 -14.00
C VAL A 24 8.03 -6.36 -13.10
N LYS A 25 9.03 -6.81 -12.35
CA LYS A 25 8.85 -7.95 -11.44
C LYS A 25 8.35 -7.46 -10.09
N MET A 26 7.16 -7.92 -9.69
CA MET A 26 6.63 -7.70 -8.34
C MET A 26 7.24 -8.73 -7.38
N ILE A 27 7.97 -8.25 -6.37
CA ILE A 27 8.64 -9.10 -5.38
C ILE A 27 7.69 -9.37 -4.21
N GLU A 28 7.16 -8.32 -3.59
CA GLU A 28 6.18 -8.39 -2.51
C GLU A 28 5.15 -7.28 -2.69
N ALA A 29 3.94 -7.50 -2.20
CA ALA A 29 2.92 -6.47 -2.15
C ALA A 29 1.97 -6.76 -0.98
N GLU A 30 1.74 -5.74 -0.15
CA GLU A 30 0.77 -5.80 0.93
C GLU A 30 -0.24 -4.67 0.76
N ALA A 31 -1.52 -5.01 0.84
CA ALA A 31 -2.60 -4.04 0.72
C ALA A 31 -3.21 -3.79 2.10
N CYS A 32 -2.93 -2.59 2.60
CA CYS A 32 -3.53 -2.03 3.81
C CYS A 32 -4.92 -1.45 3.49
N PRO A 33 -5.73 -1.12 4.50
CA PRO A 33 -7.10 -0.66 4.29
C PRO A 33 -7.22 0.68 3.53
N ASP A 34 -6.19 1.52 3.59
CA ASP A 34 -6.13 2.88 3.07
C ASP A 34 -5.02 3.09 2.01
N HIS A 35 -3.98 2.26 2.02
CA HIS A 35 -2.85 2.32 1.08
C HIS A 35 -2.30 0.93 0.73
N ILE A 36 -1.39 0.87 -0.26
CA ILE A 36 -0.75 -0.39 -0.70
C ILE A 36 0.76 -0.19 -0.71
N HIS A 37 1.48 -1.10 -0.05
CA HIS A 37 2.92 -1.22 -0.12
C HIS A 37 3.32 -2.23 -1.20
N ILE A 38 4.23 -1.86 -2.09
CA ILE A 38 4.68 -2.74 -3.18
C ILE A 38 6.19 -2.65 -3.31
N LEU A 39 6.85 -3.81 -3.35
CA LEU A 39 8.25 -3.95 -3.70
C LEU A 39 8.38 -4.38 -5.16
N LEU A 40 8.90 -3.49 -5.99
CA LEU A 40 9.05 -3.70 -7.44
C LEU A 40 10.52 -3.76 -7.84
N SER A 41 10.84 -4.65 -8.78
CA SER A 41 12.08 -4.60 -9.54
C SER A 41 11.79 -4.03 -10.93
N ILE A 42 12.15 -2.76 -11.12
CA ILE A 42 11.87 -2.01 -12.34
C ILE A 42 13.09 -2.11 -13.28
N PRO A 43 12.90 -2.47 -14.57
CA PRO A 43 13.96 -2.41 -15.56
C PRO A 43 14.49 -0.98 -15.73
N PRO A 44 15.82 -0.78 -15.93
CA PRO A 44 16.43 0.56 -15.98
C PRO A 44 15.97 1.43 -17.16
N LYS A 45 15.30 0.82 -18.15
CA LYS A 45 14.71 1.55 -19.29
C LYS A 45 13.48 2.39 -18.91
N TYR A 46 12.87 2.13 -17.75
CA TYR A 46 11.70 2.88 -17.27
C TYR A 46 12.07 3.78 -16.11
N SER A 47 11.52 4.99 -16.10
CA SER A 47 11.57 5.83 -14.91
C SER A 47 10.56 5.33 -13.86
N VAL A 48 10.88 5.56 -12.59
CA VAL A 48 9.97 5.25 -11.48
C VAL A 48 8.63 5.96 -11.65
N ALA A 49 8.67 7.25 -12.04
CA ALA A 49 7.47 8.05 -12.24
C ALA A 49 6.57 7.50 -13.36
N GLU A 50 7.16 6.97 -14.44
CA GLU A 50 6.40 6.33 -15.52
C GLU A 50 5.67 5.08 -15.02
N ILE A 51 6.36 4.18 -14.32
CA ILE A 51 5.75 2.96 -13.77
C ILE A 51 4.66 3.30 -12.76
N MET A 52 4.90 4.26 -11.87
CA MET A 52 3.89 4.69 -10.89
C MET A 52 2.67 5.33 -11.56
N GLY A 53 2.87 6.19 -12.56
CA GLY A 53 1.79 6.79 -13.34
C GLY A 53 0.96 5.74 -14.07
N TYR A 54 1.63 4.77 -14.69
CA TYR A 54 1.00 3.66 -15.39
C TYR A 54 0.18 2.77 -14.43
N LEU A 55 0.79 2.30 -13.34
CA LEU A 55 0.14 1.42 -12.37
C LEU A 55 -1.08 2.11 -11.76
N LYS A 56 -0.92 3.34 -11.23
CA LYS A 56 -2.02 4.08 -10.61
C LYS A 56 -3.12 4.40 -11.62
N GLY A 57 -2.76 4.83 -12.84
CA GLY A 57 -3.70 5.19 -13.88
C GLY A 57 -4.54 4.01 -14.35
N LYS A 58 -3.88 2.93 -14.80
CA LYS A 58 -4.56 1.76 -15.38
C LYS A 58 -5.28 0.91 -14.33
N SER A 59 -4.72 0.74 -13.13
CA SER A 59 -5.42 0.00 -12.07
C SER A 59 -6.72 0.70 -11.68
N SER A 60 -6.69 2.03 -11.50
CA SER A 60 -7.88 2.81 -11.19
C SER A 60 -8.98 2.62 -12.24
N LEU A 61 -8.62 2.63 -13.53
CA LEU A 61 -9.59 2.39 -14.61
C LEU A 61 -10.19 0.98 -14.52
N MET A 62 -9.35 -0.05 -14.43
CA MET A 62 -9.79 -1.44 -14.39
C MET A 62 -10.65 -1.76 -13.15
N ILE A 63 -10.35 -1.13 -12.01
CA ILE A 63 -11.13 -1.28 -10.78
C ILE A 63 -12.51 -0.65 -10.95
N PHE A 64 -12.61 0.53 -11.55
CA PHE A 64 -13.92 1.16 -11.83
C PHE A 64 -14.74 0.39 -12.86
N GLU A 65 -14.10 -0.20 -13.87
CA GLU A 65 -14.78 -1.05 -14.86
C GLU A 65 -15.35 -2.32 -14.23
N ARG A 66 -14.58 -3.00 -13.36
CA ARG A 66 -15.01 -4.26 -12.71
C ARG A 66 -15.97 -4.04 -11.55
N HIS A 67 -15.86 -2.92 -10.87
CA HIS A 67 -16.67 -2.59 -9.70
C HIS A 67 -17.41 -1.27 -9.93
N ALA A 68 -18.34 -1.27 -10.91
CA ALA A 68 -19.13 -0.09 -11.29
C ALA A 68 -19.80 0.61 -10.10
N ASN A 69 -20.18 -0.15 -9.06
CA ASN A 69 -20.76 0.36 -7.81
C ASN A 69 -19.84 1.34 -7.06
N LEU A 70 -18.51 1.21 -7.23
CA LEU A 70 -17.53 2.14 -6.66
C LEU A 70 -17.54 3.49 -7.40
N LYS A 71 -17.85 3.51 -8.70
CA LYS A 71 -17.90 4.74 -9.49
C LYS A 71 -18.97 5.71 -8.94
N TYR A 72 -20.14 5.17 -8.58
CA TYR A 72 -21.23 5.94 -7.98
C TYR A 72 -20.91 6.41 -6.55
N LYS A 73 -20.25 5.59 -5.73
CA LYS A 73 -19.94 5.93 -4.34
C LYS A 73 -18.81 6.95 -4.20
N TYR A 74 -17.85 6.97 -5.14
CA TYR A 74 -16.69 7.86 -5.09
C TYR A 74 -16.79 9.08 -6.02
N GLY A 75 -17.91 9.25 -6.76
CA GLY A 75 -18.37 10.45 -7.50
C GLY A 75 -17.43 10.99 -8.58
N ASN A 76 -16.19 11.29 -8.22
CA ASN A 76 -15.14 11.90 -9.04
C ASN A 76 -14.12 10.88 -9.57
N SER A 77 -14.42 9.58 -9.52
CA SER A 77 -13.52 8.53 -10.03
C SER A 77 -12.08 8.60 -9.48
N ARG A 78 -11.89 9.09 -8.25
CA ARG A 78 -10.57 9.19 -7.61
C ARG A 78 -10.34 8.02 -6.67
N PHE A 79 -10.05 6.85 -7.24
CA PHE A 79 -9.63 5.66 -6.47
C PHE A 79 -8.21 5.81 -5.89
N ARG A 80 -7.48 6.85 -6.29
CA ARG A 80 -6.04 7.02 -6.06
C ARG A 80 -5.72 8.39 -5.48
N CYS A 81 -4.81 8.41 -4.50
CA CYS A 81 -4.19 9.63 -4.00
C CYS A 81 -3.29 10.26 -5.08
N ARG A 82 -3.13 11.60 -5.05
CA ARG A 82 -2.26 12.32 -6.01
C ARG A 82 -0.79 11.93 -5.83
N GLY A 83 -0.30 11.89 -4.59
CA GLY A 83 1.07 11.53 -4.25
C GLY A 83 1.37 10.03 -4.27
N TYR A 84 2.65 9.70 -4.26
CA TYR A 84 3.19 8.37 -4.02
C TYR A 84 4.55 8.52 -3.32
N HIS A 85 4.93 7.52 -2.52
CA HIS A 85 6.25 7.46 -1.86
C HIS A 85 7.10 6.37 -2.52
N VAL A 86 8.39 6.65 -2.70
CA VAL A 86 9.36 5.68 -3.27
C VAL A 86 10.69 5.81 -2.56
N ASP A 87 11.19 4.65 -2.11
CA ASP A 87 12.57 4.49 -1.65
C ASP A 87 13.31 3.47 -2.50
N ILE A 88 14.60 3.71 -2.73
CA ILE A 88 15.46 2.81 -3.51
C ILE A 88 16.03 1.73 -2.58
N VAL A 89 15.68 0.48 -2.86
CA VAL A 89 16.13 -0.66 -2.08
C VAL A 89 17.42 -1.25 -2.66
N GLY A 90 18.54 -1.03 -1.95
CA GLY A 90 19.85 -1.56 -2.29
C GLY A 90 20.09 -3.00 -1.79
N LYS A 91 21.05 -3.15 -0.87
CA LYS A 91 21.53 -4.47 -0.39
C LYS A 91 20.54 -5.19 0.55
N ASN A 92 19.68 -4.46 1.26
CA ASN A 92 18.78 -5.01 2.29
C ASN A 92 17.41 -5.50 1.77
N LYS A 93 17.38 -6.16 0.61
CA LYS A 93 16.12 -6.61 -0.03
C LYS A 93 15.29 -7.53 0.86
N LYS A 94 15.94 -8.45 1.58
CA LYS A 94 15.25 -9.42 2.44
C LYS A 94 14.51 -8.77 3.61
N LYS A 95 15.16 -7.85 4.32
CA LYS A 95 14.57 -7.11 5.44
C LYS A 95 13.37 -6.27 5.00
N ILE A 96 13.47 -5.62 3.84
CA ILE A 96 12.36 -4.79 3.33
C ILE A 96 11.19 -5.63 2.82
N ALA A 97 11.47 -6.80 2.23
CA ALA A 97 10.41 -7.75 1.88
C ALA A 97 9.66 -8.27 3.12
N GLU A 98 10.39 -8.56 4.20
CA GLU A 98 9.82 -8.98 5.47
C GLU A 98 9.00 -7.87 6.13
N TYR A 99 9.51 -6.64 6.15
CA TYR A 99 8.80 -5.45 6.62
C TYR A 99 7.46 -5.28 5.88
N ILE A 100 7.47 -5.31 4.54
CA ILE A 100 6.24 -5.14 3.73
C ILE A 100 5.23 -6.24 4.04
N ARG A 101 5.68 -7.48 4.26
CA ARG A 101 4.79 -8.60 4.61
C ARG A 101 4.13 -8.41 5.98
N ASN A 102 4.86 -7.82 6.93
CA ASN A 102 4.39 -7.64 8.30
C ASN A 102 3.68 -6.30 8.51
N GLN A 103 3.52 -5.47 7.47
CA GLN A 103 3.07 -4.09 7.64
C GLN A 103 1.71 -3.96 8.32
N LEU A 104 0.76 -4.84 7.98
CA LEU A 104 -0.54 -4.87 8.66
C LEU A 104 -0.42 -5.16 10.16
N GLN A 105 0.51 -6.01 10.57
CA GLN A 105 0.72 -6.33 11.98
C GLN A 105 1.41 -5.17 12.70
N GLU A 106 2.40 -4.54 12.07
CA GLU A 106 3.09 -3.38 12.64
C GLU A 106 2.16 -2.18 12.79
N ASP A 107 1.29 -1.91 11.81
CA ASP A 107 0.26 -0.86 11.90
C ASP A 107 -0.71 -1.13 13.06
N ILE A 108 -1.20 -2.38 13.22
CA ILE A 108 -2.07 -2.76 14.34
C ILE A 108 -1.37 -2.58 15.70
N VAL A 109 -0.09 -2.97 15.78
CA VAL A 109 0.70 -2.84 17.02
C VAL A 109 0.96 -1.36 17.33
N CYS A 110 1.28 -0.55 16.34
CA CYS A 110 1.48 0.90 16.50
C CYS A 110 0.19 1.58 16.97
N ASP A 111 -0.95 1.25 16.36
CA ASP A 111 -2.26 1.75 16.79
C ASP A 111 -2.57 1.33 18.24
N GLN A 112 -2.27 0.09 18.63
CA GLN A 112 -2.44 -0.36 20.02
C GLN A 112 -1.51 0.36 21.00
N ILE A 113 -0.27 0.65 20.61
CA ILE A 113 0.69 1.39 21.44
C ILE A 113 0.27 2.87 21.58
N SER A 114 -0.28 3.49 20.53
CA SER A 114 -0.79 4.87 20.62
C SER A 114 -2.06 4.99 21.48
N LEU A 115 -2.89 3.94 21.51
CA LEU A 115 -4.06 3.86 22.40
C LEU A 115 -3.69 3.66 23.87
N PHE A 116 -2.52 3.07 24.13
CA PHE A 116 -1.97 2.89 25.46
C PHE A 116 -0.60 3.57 25.54
N GLU A 117 -0.60 4.92 25.61
CA GLU A 117 0.59 5.63 26.06
C GLU A 117 0.96 5.10 27.44
N THR A 118 1.91 4.16 27.50
CA THR A 118 2.40 3.63 28.78
C THR A 118 3.29 4.64 29.49
N VAL A 119 3.70 5.70 28.79
CA VAL A 119 4.64 6.73 29.23
C VAL A 119 4.08 8.09 28.81
N ASP A 120 3.99 9.01 29.76
CA ASP A 120 3.55 10.39 29.52
C ASP A 120 4.58 11.11 28.61
N PRO A 121 4.17 11.66 27.45
CA PRO A 121 5.08 12.24 26.47
C PRO A 121 5.70 13.58 26.90
N PHE A 122 5.22 14.21 27.97
CA PHE A 122 5.78 15.47 28.49
C PHE A 122 6.70 15.25 29.70
N THR A 123 6.44 14.21 30.49
CA THR A 123 7.20 13.94 31.73
C THR A 123 8.09 12.70 31.66
N GLY A 124 7.87 11.81 30.69
CA GLY A 124 8.63 10.56 30.54
C GLY A 124 8.31 9.51 31.62
N GLU A 125 7.30 9.74 32.46
CA GLU A 125 6.92 8.83 33.53
C GLU A 125 5.93 7.76 33.05
N LYS A 126 6.06 6.53 33.56
CA LYS A 126 5.10 5.45 33.25
C LYS A 126 3.79 5.68 33.99
N TYR A 127 2.65 5.60 33.31
CA TYR A 127 1.34 5.63 34.00
C TYR A 127 1.26 4.44 34.97
N LYS A 128 1.07 4.72 36.26
CA LYS A 128 0.88 3.67 37.28
C LYS A 128 -0.41 2.91 36.96
N LYS A 129 -0.28 1.63 36.62
CA LYS A 129 -1.43 0.71 36.53
C LYS A 129 -2.15 0.69 37.89
N LYS A 130 -3.43 1.03 37.89
CA LYS A 130 -4.35 0.72 39.00
C LYS A 130 -4.66 -0.77 39.02
#